data_AF-A0A368R4X8-F1
#
_entry.id   AF-A0A368R4X8-F1
#
_cell.length_a   1.000
_cell.length_b   1.000
_cell.length_c   1.000
_cell.angle_alpha   90.00
_cell.angle_beta   90.00
_cell.angle_gamma   90.00
#
_symmetry.space_group_name_H-M   'P 1'
#
loop_
_entity.id
_entity.type
_entity.pdbx_description
1 polymer ?
#
loop_
_entity_poly.entity_id
_entity_poly.type
_entity_poly.pdbx_seq_one_letter_code
_entity_poly.pdbx_strand_id
1 'polypeptide(L)'
;MADLIVPISRNLPLNDGQWFAIQNATDVQSKKLAIPSNTYRAVLEVFVSFHSNDEFWYTNPPNDYIQANNLSNVPGNGAFREVVARVDGEVVGAVWPFTVIYTGGVNPLLWRPITGIGSFNLPTYDIDITPFLGKLLDGKEHDFGFGVTNALDVWYIDANLHLWLDHNSEKTTGSLLSYDAAGLDLNVNSEFNGLDGQFVTSASRHVSATGWVKSSYGEVTTTFYQRFRYENSNVFRKNGTVQIVNQTIDAKSGIFAKDATTVLLSEELHKIFPLYLYTGTTDKVGDEYSLDSLVKLGINEKKTSGGKMGFLYSSLQNAQSARGIMRVKKNLVVSGLGKTHQVYKYVGTDGCYFRDVSSRNYTVLFDRSGDSCSKGAYSRASTKLNNQSARRKLLVNKL
;
A
#
# COMPACT_ATOMS: atom_id res chain seq x y z
N MET A 1 17.67 -4.94 -12.35
CA MET A 1 17.35 -5.38 -10.97
C MET A 1 18.37 -4.75 -10.04
N ALA A 2 18.16 -4.80 -8.72
CA ALA A 2 19.17 -4.40 -7.74
C ALA A 2 20.34 -5.39 -7.73
N ASP A 3 21.53 -4.94 -7.34
CA ASP A 3 22.74 -5.77 -7.27
C ASP A 3 22.87 -6.46 -5.91
N LEU A 4 22.31 -5.85 -4.86
CA LEU A 4 22.25 -6.39 -3.50
C LEU A 4 20.87 -6.10 -2.88
N ILE A 5 20.30 -7.09 -2.22
CA ILE A 5 19.06 -6.95 -1.44
C ILE A 5 19.36 -7.34 0.01
N VAL A 6 19.15 -6.40 0.93
CA VAL A 6 19.41 -6.61 2.36
C VAL A 6 18.09 -6.59 3.14
N PRO A 7 17.72 -7.68 3.84
CA PRO A 7 16.49 -7.72 4.63
C PRO A 7 16.63 -6.89 5.91
N ILE A 8 15.67 -6.00 6.14
CA ILE A 8 15.51 -5.16 7.33
C ILE A 8 14.39 -5.75 8.19
N SER A 9 14.76 -6.78 8.94
CA SER A 9 13.90 -7.57 9.81
C SER A 9 14.58 -7.85 11.16
N ARG A 10 13.85 -8.44 12.11
CA ARG A 10 14.35 -8.75 13.47
C ARG A 10 15.61 -9.64 13.42
N ASN A 11 16.52 -9.40 14.36
CA ASN A 11 17.73 -10.21 14.50
C ASN A 11 17.43 -11.61 15.08
N LEU A 12 18.15 -12.63 14.60
CA LEU A 12 18.14 -13.97 15.16
C LEU A 12 18.94 -14.03 16.48
N PRO A 13 18.70 -15.02 17.37
CA PRO A 13 17.67 -16.05 17.28
C PRO A 13 16.30 -15.54 17.75
N LEU A 14 15.24 -16.05 17.13
CA LEU A 14 13.86 -15.73 17.50
C LEU A 14 13.14 -17.03 17.85
N ASN A 15 12.31 -16.99 18.91
CA ASN A 15 11.33 -18.03 19.19
C ASN A 15 10.04 -17.86 18.34
N ASP A 16 9.96 -16.77 17.55
CA ASP A 16 8.80 -16.33 16.77
C ASP A 16 9.22 -15.89 15.34
N GLY A 17 8.30 -15.26 14.59
CA GLY A 17 8.52 -14.74 13.23
C GLY A 17 9.51 -13.57 13.14
N GLN A 18 10.05 -13.34 11.93
CA GLN A 18 11.13 -12.38 11.64
C GLN A 18 10.66 -10.93 11.43
N TRP A 19 9.36 -10.69 11.21
CA TRP A 19 8.82 -9.34 11.03
C TRP A 19 8.88 -8.57 12.35
N PHE A 20 9.17 -7.27 12.28
CA PHE A 20 8.99 -6.39 13.43
C PHE A 20 7.54 -6.43 13.88
N ALA A 21 7.30 -6.42 15.19
CA ALA A 21 5.96 -6.41 15.75
C ALA A 21 5.78 -5.13 16.56
N ILE A 22 5.21 -4.11 15.92
CA ILE A 22 4.91 -2.83 16.56
C ILE A 22 3.67 -3.00 17.43
N GLN A 23 3.82 -2.65 18.70
CA GLN A 23 2.83 -2.94 19.73
C GLN A 23 1.91 -1.78 20.08
N ASN A 24 2.24 -0.54 19.70
CA ASN A 24 1.43 0.66 19.95
C ASN A 24 2.01 1.86 19.19
N ALA A 25 1.33 3.00 19.26
CA ALA A 25 1.72 4.24 18.56
C ALA A 25 3.09 4.85 18.95
N THR A 26 3.68 4.47 20.08
CA THR A 26 4.99 4.96 20.54
C THR A 26 6.13 3.97 20.27
N ASP A 27 5.79 2.75 19.86
CA ASP A 27 6.75 1.69 19.59
C ASP A 27 7.38 1.89 18.21
N VAL A 28 8.71 1.97 18.18
CA VAL A 28 9.52 2.08 16.97
C VAL A 28 10.48 0.91 16.97
N GLN A 29 10.41 0.11 15.93
CA GLN A 29 11.27 -1.06 15.73
C GLN A 29 12.29 -0.73 14.64
N SER A 30 13.54 -1.10 14.85
CA SER A 30 14.62 -0.75 13.92
C SER A 30 15.66 -1.85 13.76
N LYS A 31 16.47 -1.71 12.70
CA LYS A 31 17.68 -2.49 12.46
C LYS A 31 18.80 -1.59 11.97
N LYS A 32 19.98 -1.81 12.54
CA LYS A 32 21.20 -1.16 12.10
C LYS A 32 21.88 -1.97 11.02
N LEU A 33 22.28 -1.32 9.93
CA LEU A 33 23.07 -1.92 8.86
C LEU A 33 23.93 -0.87 8.17
N ALA A 34 25.08 -1.28 7.65
CA ALA A 34 25.92 -0.44 6.82
C ALA A 34 25.56 -0.62 5.34
N ILE A 35 25.59 0.47 4.57
CA ILE A 35 25.41 0.45 3.12
C ILE A 35 26.79 0.39 2.45
N PRO A 36 27.01 -0.47 1.42
CA PRO A 36 28.25 -0.47 0.67
C PRO A 36 28.55 0.92 0.10
N SER A 37 29.77 1.41 0.32
CA SER A 37 30.17 2.79 -0.02
C SER A 37 30.21 3.10 -1.51
N ASN A 38 30.08 2.09 -2.38
CA ASN A 38 29.92 2.23 -3.82
C ASN A 38 28.46 2.18 -4.30
N THR A 39 27.48 2.29 -3.41
CA THR A 39 26.05 2.31 -3.78
C THR A 39 25.68 3.62 -4.46
N TYR A 40 25.12 3.57 -5.68
CA TYR A 40 24.66 4.76 -6.41
C TYR A 40 23.13 4.95 -6.42
N ARG A 41 22.36 3.92 -6.03
CA ARG A 41 20.89 3.99 -5.87
C ARG A 41 20.44 3.09 -4.72
N ALA A 42 19.45 3.53 -3.96
CA ALA A 42 18.86 2.75 -2.88
C ALA A 42 17.34 2.93 -2.82
N VAL A 43 16.60 1.83 -2.74
CA VAL A 43 15.14 1.80 -2.61
C VAL A 43 14.76 0.91 -1.44
N LEU A 44 13.91 1.42 -0.55
CA LEU A 44 13.33 0.68 0.55
C LEU A 44 11.95 0.15 0.14
N GLU A 45 11.81 -1.17 0.06
CA GLU A 45 10.52 -1.85 -0.15
C GLU A 45 9.96 -2.27 1.21
N VAL A 46 8.77 -1.75 1.57
CA VAL A 46 8.14 -2.00 2.88
C VAL A 46 6.93 -2.93 2.73
N PHE A 47 6.84 -3.91 3.63
CA PHE A 47 5.75 -4.86 3.78
C PHE A 47 5.00 -4.57 5.09
N VAL A 48 3.67 -4.64 5.06
CA VAL A 48 2.83 -4.28 6.20
C VAL A 48 1.69 -5.28 6.34
N SER A 49 1.48 -5.78 7.56
CA SER A 49 0.34 -6.63 7.92
C SER A 49 -0.18 -6.24 9.31
N PHE A 50 -1.45 -5.87 9.41
CA PHE A 50 -2.10 -5.41 10.65
C PHE A 50 -3.10 -6.45 11.16
N HIS A 51 -3.17 -6.65 12.48
CA HIS A 51 -3.97 -7.70 13.13
C HIS A 51 -4.56 -7.22 14.46
N SER A 52 -5.23 -8.12 15.20
CA SER A 52 -5.80 -7.85 16.52
C SER A 52 -6.75 -6.65 16.50
N ASN A 53 -6.62 -5.68 17.41
CA ASN A 53 -7.53 -4.52 17.46
C ASN A 53 -7.37 -3.58 16.25
N ASP A 54 -6.29 -3.72 15.49
CA ASP A 54 -6.08 -3.01 14.23
C ASP A 54 -6.44 -3.85 13.00
N GLU A 55 -6.92 -5.09 13.11
CA GLU A 55 -7.40 -5.86 11.94
C GLU A 55 -8.49 -5.09 11.16
N PHE A 56 -9.30 -4.30 11.87
CA PHE A 56 -10.39 -3.49 11.32
C PHE A 56 -10.22 -1.99 11.59
N TRP A 57 -8.98 -1.49 11.69
CA TRP A 57 -8.66 -0.12 12.11
C TRP A 57 -9.50 0.97 11.39
N TYR A 58 -9.85 0.75 10.13
CA TYR A 58 -10.68 1.64 9.30
C TYR A 58 -12.15 1.79 9.76
N THR A 59 -12.56 0.98 10.74
CA THR A 59 -13.88 1.00 11.38
C THR A 59 -13.82 1.52 12.82
N ASN A 60 -12.62 1.76 13.36
CA ASN A 60 -12.45 2.12 14.76
C ASN A 60 -12.97 3.54 15.01
N PRO A 61 -13.84 3.74 16.02
CA PRO A 61 -14.24 5.07 16.42
C PRO A 61 -13.11 5.81 17.18
N PRO A 62 -13.22 7.14 17.30
CA PRO A 62 -12.40 7.93 18.22
C PRO A 62 -12.58 7.52 19.70
N ASN A 63 -11.57 7.79 20.53
CA ASN A 63 -11.54 7.37 21.93
C ASN A 63 -12.58 8.10 22.81
N ASP A 64 -12.93 9.34 22.47
CA ASP A 64 -13.97 10.14 23.14
C ASP A 64 -15.36 9.50 23.01
N TYR A 65 -15.69 8.94 21.84
CA TYR A 65 -16.93 8.17 21.63
C TYR A 65 -16.98 6.92 22.52
N ILE A 66 -15.87 6.18 22.60
CA ILE A 66 -15.75 4.97 23.44
C ILE A 66 -15.96 5.34 24.91
N GLN A 67 -15.28 6.39 25.37
CA GLN A 67 -15.38 6.87 26.75
C GLN A 67 -16.79 7.35 27.09
N ALA A 68 -17.41 8.17 26.23
CA ALA A 68 -18.74 8.72 26.45
C ALA A 68 -19.83 7.63 26.54
N ASN A 69 -19.62 6.49 25.88
CA ASN A 69 -20.55 5.36 25.86
C ASN A 69 -20.15 4.20 26.76
N ASN A 70 -19.08 4.32 27.55
CA ASN A 70 -18.55 3.26 28.42
C ASN A 70 -18.34 1.91 27.71
N LEU A 71 -17.78 1.94 26.49
CA LEU A 71 -17.54 0.74 25.69
C LEU A 71 -16.21 0.08 26.07
N SER A 72 -16.25 -1.17 26.53
CA SER A 72 -15.04 -1.88 27.03
C SER A 72 -14.33 -2.76 25.99
N ASN A 73 -15.02 -3.16 24.91
CA ASN A 73 -14.53 -4.13 23.93
C ASN A 73 -14.50 -3.56 22.49
N VAL A 74 -14.30 -2.24 22.36
CA VAL A 74 -14.24 -1.57 21.06
C VAL A 74 -12.84 -0.98 20.86
N PRO A 75 -12.10 -1.42 19.83
CA PRO A 75 -10.84 -0.79 19.43
C PRO A 75 -10.99 0.70 19.16
N GLY A 76 -10.10 1.51 19.72
CA GLY A 76 -10.10 2.96 19.57
C GLY A 76 -9.08 3.49 18.57
N ASN A 77 -8.54 4.67 18.89
CA ASN A 77 -7.56 5.43 18.12
C ASN A 77 -8.00 5.88 16.72
N GLY A 78 -9.32 5.85 16.45
CA GLY A 78 -9.90 6.35 15.21
C GLY A 78 -9.46 5.58 13.95
N ALA A 79 -9.99 6.02 12.81
CA ALA A 79 -9.89 5.29 11.55
C ALA A 79 -8.70 5.70 10.70
N PHE A 80 -7.52 5.99 11.26
CA PHE A 80 -6.33 6.32 10.47
C PHE A 80 -5.07 5.68 11.04
N ARG A 81 -4.26 5.08 10.15
CA ARG A 81 -2.96 4.46 10.46
C ARG A 81 -1.97 4.83 9.37
N GLU A 82 -0.76 5.18 9.77
CA GLU A 82 0.35 5.49 8.87
C GLU A 82 1.60 4.76 9.36
N VAL A 83 2.26 4.01 8.48
CA VAL A 83 3.59 3.49 8.74
C VAL A 83 4.61 4.56 8.34
N VAL A 84 5.47 4.96 9.28
CA VAL A 84 6.52 5.96 9.05
C VAL A 84 7.87 5.26 8.98
N ALA A 85 8.58 5.43 7.86
CA ALA A 85 9.93 4.90 7.67
C ALA A 85 10.97 5.97 8.01
N ARG A 86 11.96 5.60 8.82
CA ARG A 86 13.01 6.50 9.31
C ARG A 86 14.39 5.94 9.04
N VAL A 87 15.35 6.83 8.77
CA VAL A 87 16.77 6.51 8.75
C VAL A 87 17.48 7.49 9.67
N ASP A 88 18.20 6.99 10.68
CA ASP A 88 18.84 7.78 11.73
C ASP A 88 17.90 8.81 12.40
N GLY A 89 16.62 8.44 12.54
CA GLY A 89 15.57 9.28 13.12
C GLY A 89 14.88 10.24 12.13
N GLU A 90 15.47 10.53 10.97
CA GLU A 90 14.87 11.37 9.92
C GLU A 90 13.81 10.58 9.14
N VAL A 91 12.68 11.21 8.77
CA VAL A 91 11.63 10.54 7.97
C VAL A 91 12.06 10.49 6.51
N VAL A 92 12.26 9.28 5.99
CA VAL A 92 12.60 9.09 4.57
C VAL A 92 11.37 8.80 3.70
N GLY A 93 10.25 8.42 4.32
CA GLY A 93 8.98 8.20 3.63
C GLY A 93 7.89 7.67 4.57
N ALA A 94 6.72 7.45 4.00
CA ALA A 94 5.56 6.89 4.69
C ALA A 94 4.81 5.89 3.80
N VAL A 95 4.02 5.03 4.44
CA VAL A 95 3.15 4.04 3.80
C VAL A 95 1.76 4.15 4.39
N TRP A 96 0.78 4.44 3.54
CA TRP A 96 -0.64 4.40 3.87
C TRP A 96 -1.21 3.12 3.24
N PRO A 97 -1.37 2.05 4.02
CA PRO A 97 -1.57 0.72 3.47
C PRO A 97 -2.95 0.60 2.81
N PHE A 98 -3.01 -0.24 1.78
CA PHE A 98 -4.28 -0.69 1.22
C PHE A 98 -5.03 -1.46 2.31
N THR A 99 -6.32 -1.20 2.45
CA THR A 99 -7.15 -1.85 3.47
C THR A 99 -7.47 -3.28 3.06
N VAL A 100 -6.52 -4.18 3.31
CA VAL A 100 -6.70 -5.62 3.16
C VAL A 100 -7.78 -6.11 4.13
N ILE A 101 -8.71 -6.89 3.62
CA ILE A 101 -9.70 -7.61 4.43
C ILE A 101 -9.34 -9.10 4.35
N TYR A 102 -8.93 -9.67 5.49
CA TYR A 102 -8.53 -11.08 5.56
C TYR A 102 -9.72 -12.02 5.43
N THR A 103 -9.46 -13.30 5.17
CA THR A 103 -10.46 -14.30 4.78
C THR A 103 -11.54 -14.61 5.83
N GLY A 104 -11.40 -14.10 7.06
CA GLY A 104 -12.43 -14.15 8.10
C GLY A 104 -13.15 -12.83 8.36
N GLY A 105 -12.63 -11.71 7.84
CA GLY A 105 -13.04 -10.37 8.23
C GLY A 105 -14.40 -9.94 7.69
N VAL A 106 -15.08 -9.05 8.43
CA VAL A 106 -16.43 -8.53 8.15
C VAL A 106 -17.52 -9.60 8.14
N ASN A 107 -17.46 -10.54 7.20
CA ASN A 107 -18.33 -11.70 7.12
C ASN A 107 -17.56 -12.82 6.40
N PRO A 108 -17.26 -13.96 7.06
CA PRO A 108 -16.41 -15.01 6.52
C PRO A 108 -17.00 -15.71 5.28
N LEU A 109 -18.30 -15.55 5.01
CA LEU A 109 -18.95 -16.12 3.82
C LEU A 109 -18.66 -15.31 2.55
N LEU A 110 -18.14 -14.08 2.67
CA LEU A 110 -17.76 -13.26 1.51
C LEU A 110 -16.57 -13.85 0.76
N TRP A 111 -15.63 -14.46 1.47
CA TRP A 111 -14.28 -14.74 0.95
C TRP A 111 -14.10 -16.16 0.44
N ARG A 112 -15.16 -16.76 -0.13
CA ARG A 112 -15.16 -18.14 -0.62
C ARG A 112 -15.89 -18.22 -1.97
N PRO A 113 -15.32 -18.92 -2.98
CA PRO A 113 -13.92 -19.32 -3.12
C PRO A 113 -12.98 -18.16 -3.50
N ILE A 114 -13.50 -16.96 -3.75
CA ILE A 114 -12.71 -15.77 -4.10
C ILE A 114 -12.39 -15.00 -2.81
N THR A 115 -11.12 -14.81 -2.50
CA THR A 115 -10.69 -14.10 -1.28
C THR A 115 -10.54 -12.60 -1.47
N GLY A 116 -10.42 -11.84 -0.38
CA GLY A 116 -10.23 -10.39 -0.41
C GLY A 116 -8.96 -10.01 -1.20
N ILE A 117 -9.01 -8.89 -1.93
CA ILE A 117 -7.81 -8.35 -2.61
C ILE A 117 -6.68 -8.22 -1.56
N GLY A 118 -5.49 -8.73 -1.89
CA GLY A 118 -4.31 -8.66 -1.02
C GLY A 118 -4.27 -9.66 0.13
N SER A 119 -5.33 -10.44 0.40
CA SER A 119 -5.40 -11.32 1.58
C SER A 119 -4.42 -12.50 1.58
N PHE A 120 -3.93 -12.94 0.42
CA PHE A 120 -2.88 -13.96 0.28
C PHE A 120 -1.55 -13.41 -0.25
N ASN A 121 -1.57 -12.24 -0.86
CA ASN A 121 -0.39 -11.58 -1.41
C ASN A 121 -0.49 -10.09 -1.09
N LEU A 122 0.06 -9.70 0.06
CA LEU A 122 -0.01 -8.35 0.58
C LEU A 122 0.71 -7.38 -0.37
N PRO A 123 0.20 -6.15 -0.55
CA PRO A 123 0.91 -5.12 -1.31
C PRO A 123 2.23 -4.71 -0.66
N THR A 124 3.18 -4.29 -1.48
CA THR A 124 4.45 -3.68 -1.05
C THR A 124 4.54 -2.23 -1.49
N TYR A 125 5.43 -1.48 -0.83
CA TYR A 125 5.54 -0.04 -0.99
C TYR A 125 7.00 0.40 -1.11
N ASP A 126 7.34 1.00 -2.24
CA ASP A 126 8.69 1.48 -2.53
C ASP A 126 8.88 2.94 -2.07
N ILE A 127 9.99 3.19 -1.40
CA ILE A 127 10.46 4.51 -0.97
C ILE A 127 11.88 4.68 -1.53
N ASP A 128 12.08 5.60 -2.48
CA ASP A 128 13.40 5.84 -3.06
C ASP A 128 14.22 6.74 -2.12
N ILE A 129 15.22 6.15 -1.46
CA ILE A 129 16.09 6.83 -0.49
C ILE A 129 17.41 7.28 -1.13
N THR A 130 17.55 7.18 -2.46
CA THR A 130 18.73 7.65 -3.21
C THR A 130 19.13 9.09 -2.87
N PRO A 131 18.19 10.06 -2.69
CA PRO A 131 18.55 11.42 -2.28
C PRO A 131 19.34 11.51 -0.96
N PHE A 132 19.21 10.52 -0.08
CA PHE A 132 19.87 10.48 1.23
C PHE A 132 21.24 9.80 1.20
N LEU A 133 21.64 9.15 0.09
CA LEU A 133 22.88 8.37 0.03
C LEU A 133 24.14 9.18 0.43
N GLY A 134 24.17 10.49 0.18
CA GLY A 134 25.26 11.35 0.63
C GLY A 134 25.51 11.30 2.15
N LYS A 135 24.49 11.01 2.95
CA LYS A 135 24.60 10.81 4.42
C LYS A 135 24.87 9.36 4.82
N LEU A 136 24.58 8.39 3.95
CA LEU A 136 24.54 6.96 4.27
C LEU A 136 25.77 6.16 3.76
N LEU A 137 26.65 6.80 2.98
CA LEU A 137 27.82 6.18 2.35
C LEU A 137 29.11 6.36 3.18
N ASP A 138 29.01 6.60 4.49
CA ASP A 138 30.16 6.89 5.36
C ASP A 138 30.87 5.62 5.90
N GLY A 139 30.35 4.44 5.54
CA GLY A 139 30.88 3.14 5.95
C GLY A 139 30.48 2.72 7.37
N LYS A 140 29.62 3.48 8.05
CA LYS A 140 29.06 3.12 9.36
C LYS A 140 27.70 2.46 9.20
N GLU A 141 27.22 1.90 10.32
CA GLU A 141 25.84 1.43 10.40
C GLU A 141 24.88 2.60 10.60
N HIS A 142 23.77 2.56 9.88
CA HIS A 142 22.65 3.49 9.99
C HIS A 142 21.42 2.76 10.52
N ASP A 143 20.61 3.45 11.32
CA ASP A 143 19.41 2.89 11.95
C ASP A 143 18.20 3.05 11.04
N PHE A 144 17.69 1.93 10.51
CA PHE A 144 16.47 1.89 9.71
C PHE A 144 15.30 1.52 10.62
N GLY A 145 14.44 2.50 10.91
CA GLY A 145 13.35 2.37 11.87
C GLY A 145 11.96 2.50 11.26
N PHE A 146 10.99 1.81 11.85
CA PHE A 146 9.58 1.83 11.48
C PHE A 146 8.71 2.05 12.71
N GLY A 147 7.73 2.94 12.58
CA GLY A 147 6.69 3.19 13.58
C GLY A 147 5.32 3.27 12.92
N VAL A 148 4.24 3.10 13.69
CA VAL A 148 2.86 3.22 13.17
C VAL A 148 2.07 4.26 13.95
N THR A 149 1.70 5.34 13.29
CA THR A 149 0.83 6.39 13.87
C THR A 149 -0.52 5.78 14.25
N ASN A 150 -0.98 6.08 15.47
CA ASN A 150 -2.24 5.63 16.06
C ASN A 150 -2.38 4.10 16.25
N ALA A 151 -1.31 3.32 16.13
CA ALA A 151 -1.38 1.88 16.35
C ALA A 151 -1.90 1.51 17.75
N LEU A 152 -2.74 0.47 17.79
CA LEU A 152 -3.23 -0.17 19.01
C LEU A 152 -2.34 -1.34 19.38
N ASP A 153 -2.34 -2.41 18.58
CA ASP A 153 -1.53 -3.60 18.79
C ASP A 153 -1.37 -4.43 17.50
N VAL A 154 -0.23 -5.12 17.39
CA VAL A 154 0.12 -6.10 16.34
C VAL A 154 0.13 -5.54 14.91
N TRP A 155 1.14 -4.71 14.65
CA TRP A 155 1.57 -4.37 13.29
C TRP A 155 2.84 -5.12 12.95
N TYR A 156 2.73 -6.04 12.01
CA TYR A 156 3.90 -6.68 11.42
C TYR A 156 4.46 -5.81 10.30
N ILE A 157 5.74 -5.46 10.42
CA ILE A 157 6.49 -4.72 9.39
C ILE A 157 7.75 -5.49 9.04
N ASP A 158 8.00 -5.59 7.74
CA ASP A 158 9.25 -6.09 7.18
C ASP A 158 9.67 -5.16 6.04
N ALA A 159 10.95 -5.15 5.70
CA ALA A 159 11.42 -4.36 4.58
C ALA A 159 12.65 -4.97 3.90
N ASN A 160 12.79 -4.69 2.61
CA ASN A 160 13.98 -5.01 1.82
C ASN A 160 14.65 -3.73 1.36
N LEU A 161 15.97 -3.63 1.59
CA LEU A 161 16.78 -2.57 1.03
C LEU A 161 17.41 -3.04 -0.28
N HIS A 162 16.92 -2.49 -1.39
CA HIS A 162 17.41 -2.72 -2.73
C HIS A 162 18.53 -1.73 -3.03
N LEU A 163 19.74 -2.23 -3.31
CA LEU A 163 20.94 -1.43 -3.55
C LEU A 163 21.49 -1.69 -4.96
N TRP A 164 21.84 -0.62 -5.65
CA TRP A 164 22.58 -0.68 -6.91
C TRP A 164 24.02 -0.19 -6.69
N LEU A 165 24.98 -1.02 -7.10
CA LEU A 165 26.38 -0.85 -6.78
C LEU A 165 27.18 -0.43 -8.02
N ASP A 166 28.08 0.51 -7.84
CA ASP A 166 29.04 0.88 -8.88
C ASP A 166 30.20 -0.13 -8.87
N HIS A 167 30.21 -1.01 -9.86
CA HIS A 167 31.26 -2.02 -9.99
C HIS A 167 32.59 -1.47 -10.53
N ASN A 168 32.61 -0.23 -11.02
CA ASN A 168 33.82 0.42 -11.56
C ASN A 168 34.42 1.45 -10.59
N SER A 169 33.81 1.65 -9.42
CA SER A 169 34.33 2.53 -8.37
C SER A 169 34.26 1.85 -7.01
N GLU A 170 35.32 1.97 -6.22
CA GLU A 170 35.30 1.48 -4.84
C GLU A 170 34.41 2.33 -3.93
N LYS A 171 34.14 3.59 -4.31
CA LYS A 171 33.34 4.54 -3.54
C LYS A 171 32.54 5.47 -4.44
N THR A 172 31.34 5.78 -4.02
CA THR A 172 30.50 6.85 -4.55
C THR A 172 30.45 7.99 -3.55
N THR A 173 30.22 9.21 -4.03
CA THR A 173 30.00 10.36 -3.15
C THR A 173 28.65 10.99 -3.44
N GLY A 174 28.06 11.67 -2.47
CA GLY A 174 26.78 12.33 -2.69
C GLY A 174 26.52 13.40 -1.66
N SER A 175 25.44 14.16 -1.88
CA SER A 175 24.96 15.14 -0.90
C SER A 175 23.46 15.33 -1.03
N LEU A 176 22.81 15.60 0.11
CA LEU A 176 21.42 15.99 0.19
C LEU A 176 21.31 17.50 -0.07
N LEU A 177 20.57 17.88 -1.10
CA LEU A 177 20.40 19.28 -1.53
C LEU A 177 19.19 19.95 -0.87
N SER A 178 18.07 19.25 -0.80
CA SER A 178 16.84 19.75 -0.19
C SER A 178 16.06 18.61 0.42
N TYR A 179 15.43 18.86 1.56
CA TYR A 179 14.61 17.88 2.26
C TYR A 179 13.44 18.60 2.94
N ASP A 180 12.25 18.08 2.70
CA ASP A 180 11.00 18.51 3.30
C ASP A 180 10.21 17.26 3.72
N ALA A 181 9.89 17.17 5.00
CA ALA A 181 9.07 16.10 5.55
C ALA A 181 8.20 16.68 6.64
N ALA A 182 7.22 17.49 6.22
CA ALA A 182 6.24 18.07 7.12
C ALA A 182 5.56 16.99 7.98
N GLY A 183 5.16 17.40 9.18
CA GLY A 183 4.37 16.56 10.07
C GLY A 183 3.06 16.12 9.42
N LEU A 184 2.49 15.02 9.90
CA LEU A 184 1.17 14.56 9.50
C LEU A 184 0.13 15.63 9.88
N ASP A 185 -0.63 16.10 8.90
CA ASP A 185 -1.82 16.92 9.13
C ASP A 185 -3.02 15.98 9.27
N LEU A 186 -3.53 15.83 10.49
CA LEU A 186 -4.62 14.90 10.82
C LEU A 186 -5.74 15.66 11.53
N ASN A 187 -6.95 15.55 10.99
CA ASN A 187 -8.16 16.10 11.57
C ASN A 187 -9.23 15.03 11.74
N VAL A 188 -9.92 15.07 12.87
CA VAL A 188 -11.03 14.16 13.20
C VAL A 188 -12.21 14.99 13.69
N ASN A 189 -13.30 14.98 12.92
CA ASN A 189 -14.56 15.59 13.31
C ASN A 189 -15.49 14.49 13.83
N SER A 190 -15.96 14.65 15.07
CA SER A 190 -16.83 13.69 15.75
C SER A 190 -18.16 14.33 16.10
N GLU A 191 -19.27 13.72 15.68
CA GLU A 191 -20.62 14.14 16.04
C GLU A 191 -21.45 12.91 16.44
N PHE A 192 -21.87 12.81 17.70
CA PHE A 192 -22.61 11.64 18.17
C PHE A 192 -23.58 11.95 19.32
N ASN A 193 -24.59 11.09 19.47
CA ASN A 193 -25.51 11.07 20.60
C ASN A 193 -25.76 9.62 21.01
N GLY A 194 -25.24 9.23 22.17
CA GLY A 194 -25.18 7.83 22.57
C GLY A 194 -24.38 7.01 21.55
N LEU A 195 -24.93 5.85 21.14
CA LEU A 195 -24.27 4.94 20.22
C LEU A 195 -24.37 5.35 18.74
N ASP A 196 -25.21 6.33 18.40
CA ASP A 196 -25.35 6.81 17.03
C ASP A 196 -24.50 8.04 16.78
N GLY A 197 -23.79 8.07 15.65
CA GLY A 197 -22.85 9.16 15.36
C GLY A 197 -22.17 9.05 14.01
N GLN A 198 -21.46 10.10 13.64
CA GLN A 198 -20.65 10.23 12.44
C GLN A 198 -19.27 10.75 12.81
N PHE A 199 -18.26 10.05 12.32
CA PHE A 199 -16.84 10.39 12.48
C PHE A 199 -16.25 10.60 11.10
N VAL A 200 -15.67 11.78 10.88
CA VAL A 200 -14.98 12.12 9.63
C VAL A 200 -13.51 12.35 9.93
N THR A 201 -12.66 11.47 9.44
CA THR A 201 -11.21 11.59 9.56
C THR A 201 -10.62 12.00 8.22
N SER A 202 -9.84 13.07 8.23
CA SER A 202 -9.08 13.54 7.07
C SER A 202 -7.61 13.67 7.43
N ALA A 203 -6.72 13.20 6.56
CA ALA A 203 -5.29 13.37 6.76
C ALA A 203 -4.55 13.74 5.47
N SER A 204 -3.45 14.47 5.60
CA SER A 204 -2.54 14.75 4.51
C SER A 204 -1.07 14.70 4.95
N ARG A 205 -0.20 14.30 4.02
CA ARG A 205 1.26 14.29 4.24
C ARG A 205 2.01 14.58 2.95
N HIS A 206 3.13 15.28 3.08
CA HIS A 206 4.13 15.46 2.03
C HIS A 206 5.53 15.11 2.53
N VAL A 207 6.26 14.32 1.74
CA VAL A 207 7.69 14.07 1.91
C VAL A 207 8.36 14.32 0.57
N SER A 208 9.50 15.01 0.56
CA SER A 208 10.27 15.31 -0.65
C SER A 208 11.74 15.43 -0.29
N ALA A 209 12.60 14.78 -1.07
CA ALA A 209 14.04 14.86 -0.92
C ALA A 209 14.70 14.97 -2.29
N THR A 210 15.70 15.85 -2.40
CA THR A 210 16.56 15.95 -3.58
C THR A 210 18.00 15.84 -3.14
N GLY A 211 18.76 14.99 -3.80
CA GLY A 211 20.18 14.81 -3.58
C GLY A 211 20.88 14.41 -4.86
N TRP A 212 22.21 14.52 -4.89
CA TRP A 212 23.01 14.01 -6.00
C TRP A 212 23.95 12.90 -5.53
N VAL A 213 24.24 11.99 -6.44
CA VAL A 213 25.24 10.94 -6.26
C VAL A 213 26.17 10.92 -7.47
N LYS A 214 27.47 10.90 -7.21
CA LYS A 214 28.54 10.79 -8.19
C LYS A 214 29.13 9.39 -8.14
N SER A 215 29.07 8.72 -9.29
CA SER A 215 29.60 7.39 -9.55
C SER A 215 30.51 7.41 -10.79
N SER A 216 31.04 6.26 -11.17
CA SER A 216 31.76 6.04 -12.43
C SER A 216 30.91 6.37 -13.67
N TYR A 217 29.59 6.31 -13.54
CA TYR A 217 28.63 6.64 -14.60
C TYR A 217 28.33 8.15 -14.71
N GLY A 218 28.90 8.96 -13.82
CA GLY A 218 28.67 10.40 -13.74
C GLY A 218 27.90 10.82 -12.49
N GLU A 219 27.56 12.11 -12.45
CA GLU A 219 26.77 12.71 -11.38
C GLU A 219 25.30 12.75 -11.76
N VAL A 220 24.45 12.20 -10.89
CA VAL A 220 23.00 12.14 -11.09
C VAL A 220 22.32 12.82 -9.91
N THR A 221 21.51 13.82 -10.20
CA THR A 221 20.59 14.42 -9.22
C THR A 221 19.27 13.66 -9.26
N THR A 222 18.84 13.17 -8.10
CA THR A 222 17.56 12.47 -7.91
C THR A 222 16.67 13.24 -6.95
N THR A 223 15.42 13.46 -7.35
CA THR A 223 14.33 13.94 -6.50
C THR A 223 13.33 12.82 -6.31
N PHE A 224 13.02 12.49 -5.06
CA PHE A 224 11.91 11.61 -4.69
C PHE A 224 10.87 12.40 -3.90
N TYR A 225 9.60 12.14 -4.14
CA TYR A 225 8.53 12.68 -3.31
C TYR A 225 7.38 11.69 -3.11
N GLN A 226 6.66 11.91 -2.02
CA GLN A 226 5.36 11.31 -1.73
C GLN A 226 4.36 12.40 -1.33
N ARG A 227 3.11 12.24 -1.75
CA ARG A 227 1.97 13.07 -1.39
C ARG A 227 0.79 12.16 -1.09
N PHE A 228 0.18 12.37 0.05
CA PHE A 228 -0.91 11.54 0.52
C PHE A 228 -2.13 12.38 0.92
N ARG A 229 -3.32 11.86 0.63
CA ARG A 229 -4.60 12.38 1.11
C ARG A 229 -5.51 11.23 1.53
N TYR A 230 -6.14 11.39 2.67
CA TYR A 230 -6.97 10.38 3.31
C TYR A 230 -8.28 11.00 3.70
N GLU A 231 -9.36 10.31 3.40
CA GLU A 231 -10.69 10.65 3.88
C GLU A 231 -11.37 9.36 4.32
N ASN A 232 -11.98 9.38 5.50
CA ASN A 232 -12.82 8.32 6.03
C ASN A 232 -14.04 8.93 6.69
N SER A 233 -15.23 8.46 6.32
CA SER A 233 -16.46 8.70 7.05
C SER A 233 -16.96 7.38 7.63
N ASN A 234 -17.04 7.31 8.95
CA ASN A 234 -17.52 6.16 9.71
C ASN A 234 -18.81 6.57 10.46
N VAL A 235 -19.92 5.90 10.17
CA VAL A 235 -21.25 6.28 10.65
C VAL A 235 -21.89 5.09 11.37
N PHE A 236 -22.27 5.30 12.62
CA PHE A 236 -23.08 4.38 13.43
C PHE A 236 -24.52 4.85 13.48
N ARG A 237 -25.47 3.93 13.27
CA ARG A 237 -26.92 4.20 13.27
C ARG A 237 -27.68 3.08 13.96
N LYS A 238 -28.92 3.38 14.34
CA LYS A 238 -29.86 2.43 14.94
C LYS A 238 -29.28 1.87 16.25
N ASN A 239 -28.88 2.77 17.13
CA ASN A 239 -28.22 2.47 18.38
C ASN A 239 -26.97 1.58 18.20
N GLY A 240 -26.12 1.93 17.22
CA GLY A 240 -24.87 1.22 16.91
C GLY A 240 -25.01 -0.12 16.17
N THR A 241 -26.22 -0.59 15.88
CA THR A 241 -26.43 -1.89 15.19
C THR A 241 -26.10 -1.85 13.70
N VAL A 242 -26.02 -0.66 13.10
CA VAL A 242 -25.61 -0.43 11.71
C VAL A 242 -24.36 0.42 11.69
N GLN A 243 -23.36 -0.02 10.90
CA GLN A 243 -22.15 0.74 10.64
C GLN A 243 -21.91 0.90 9.14
N ILE A 244 -21.52 2.11 8.73
CA ILE A 244 -21.23 2.45 7.34
C ILE A 244 -19.88 3.17 7.30
N VAL A 245 -18.94 2.65 6.53
CA VAL A 245 -17.64 3.29 6.28
C VAL A 245 -17.51 3.61 4.80
N ASN A 246 -17.08 4.84 4.50
CA ASN A 246 -16.63 5.26 3.19
C ASN A 246 -15.24 5.87 3.32
N GLN A 247 -14.25 5.23 2.72
CA GLN A 247 -12.84 5.59 2.84
C GLN A 247 -12.21 5.72 1.46
N THR A 248 -11.35 6.73 1.31
CA THR A 248 -10.46 6.89 0.15
C THR A 248 -9.05 7.21 0.61
N ILE A 249 -8.09 6.44 0.13
CA ILE A 249 -6.66 6.74 0.26
C ILE A 249 -6.14 7.14 -1.13
N ASP A 250 -5.64 8.35 -1.29
CA ASP A 250 -4.95 8.85 -2.49
C ASP A 250 -3.45 8.98 -2.16
N ALA A 251 -2.64 8.15 -2.81
CA ALA A 251 -1.20 8.08 -2.64
C ALA A 251 -0.50 8.35 -3.97
N LYS A 252 0.29 9.42 -4.02
CA LYS A 252 1.13 9.77 -5.18
C LYS A 252 2.59 9.75 -4.78
N SER A 253 3.41 9.12 -5.60
CA SER A 253 4.87 9.18 -5.46
C SER A 253 5.51 9.42 -6.81
N GLY A 254 6.68 10.06 -6.81
CA GLY A 254 7.42 10.28 -8.04
C GLY A 254 8.91 10.31 -7.82
N ILE A 255 9.64 9.91 -8.86
CA ILE A 255 11.10 9.92 -8.94
C ILE A 255 11.49 10.70 -10.19
N PHE A 256 12.35 11.69 -10.02
CA PHE A 256 12.92 12.45 -11.12
C PHE A 256 14.44 12.43 -11.00
N ALA A 257 15.11 11.76 -11.94
CA ALA A 257 16.56 11.64 -11.99
C ALA A 257 17.10 12.28 -13.28
N LYS A 258 18.11 13.14 -13.14
CA LYS A 258 18.78 13.83 -14.25
C LYS A 258 20.28 13.89 -14.07
N ASP A 259 21.01 13.90 -15.19
CA ASP A 259 22.39 14.35 -15.24
C ASP A 259 22.44 15.84 -15.65
N ALA A 260 23.64 16.36 -15.95
CA ALA A 260 23.84 17.76 -16.36
C ALA A 260 23.08 18.16 -17.64
N THR A 261 22.71 17.21 -18.49
CA THR A 261 22.24 17.44 -19.86
C THR A 261 20.90 16.78 -20.19
N THR A 262 20.56 15.69 -19.51
CA THR A 262 19.45 14.82 -19.87
C THR A 262 18.65 14.34 -18.66
N VAL A 263 17.34 14.18 -18.86
CA VAL A 263 16.47 13.46 -17.93
C VAL A 263 16.68 11.97 -18.14
N LEU A 264 17.23 11.31 -17.12
CA LEU A 264 17.50 9.88 -17.14
C LEU A 264 16.22 9.09 -16.90
N LEU A 265 15.47 9.50 -15.87
CA LEU A 265 14.22 8.88 -15.44
C LEU A 265 13.26 9.94 -14.89
N SER A 266 12.01 9.86 -15.28
CA SER A 266 10.90 10.60 -14.68
C SER A 266 9.74 9.62 -14.52
N GLU A 267 9.46 9.22 -13.30
CA GLU A 267 8.42 8.28 -12.96
C GLU A 267 7.42 8.91 -11.99
N GLU A 268 6.13 8.72 -12.26
CA GLU A 268 5.04 9.05 -11.35
C GLU A 268 4.13 7.84 -11.20
N LEU A 269 3.78 7.54 -9.95
CA LEU A 269 2.87 6.49 -9.54
C LEU A 269 1.75 7.11 -8.72
N HIS A 270 0.52 6.87 -9.15
CA HIS A 270 -0.68 7.33 -8.46
C HIS A 270 -1.56 6.12 -8.15
N LYS A 271 -1.76 5.86 -6.85
CA LYS A 271 -2.57 4.79 -6.31
C LYS A 271 -3.77 5.38 -5.56
N ILE A 272 -4.97 4.90 -5.85
CA ILE A 272 -6.19 5.21 -5.11
C ILE A 272 -6.79 3.92 -4.57
N PHE A 273 -7.02 3.88 -3.27
CA PHE A 273 -7.64 2.76 -2.56
C PHE A 273 -9.02 3.16 -2.02
N PRO A 274 -10.10 2.96 -2.79
CA PRO A 274 -11.45 3.13 -2.29
C PRO A 274 -11.88 1.93 -1.43
N LEU A 275 -12.62 2.22 -0.36
CA LEU A 275 -13.30 1.23 0.46
C LEU A 275 -14.68 1.75 0.85
N TYR A 276 -15.70 0.91 0.66
CA TYR A 276 -17.03 1.07 1.20
C TYR A 276 -17.38 -0.18 1.99
N LEU A 277 -17.80 0.00 3.23
CA LEU A 277 -18.28 -1.05 4.12
C LEU A 277 -19.67 -0.69 4.63
N TYR A 278 -20.55 -1.66 4.62
CA TYR A 278 -21.81 -1.64 5.34
C TYR A 278 -21.93 -2.92 6.15
N THR A 279 -22.24 -2.78 7.44
CA THR A 279 -22.66 -3.89 8.31
C THR A 279 -23.95 -3.51 9.01
N GLY A 280 -24.84 -4.49 9.17
CA GLY A 280 -26.08 -4.33 9.90
C GLY A 280 -26.39 -5.59 10.68
N THR A 281 -26.64 -5.44 11.98
CA THR A 281 -27.05 -6.54 12.86
C THR A 281 -28.53 -6.42 13.20
N THR A 282 -29.22 -7.54 13.34
CA THR A 282 -30.61 -7.57 13.79
C THR A 282 -30.82 -8.80 14.64
N ASP A 283 -31.19 -8.58 15.90
CA ASP A 283 -31.49 -9.63 16.85
C ASP A 283 -32.68 -10.48 16.38
N LYS A 284 -32.61 -11.76 16.72
CA LYS A 284 -33.66 -12.77 16.48
C LYS A 284 -34.06 -13.39 17.82
N VAL A 285 -34.93 -14.39 17.78
CA VAL A 285 -35.43 -15.06 18.98
C VAL A 285 -34.33 -15.91 19.61
N GLY A 286 -34.11 -15.75 20.92
CA GLY A 286 -33.02 -16.41 21.64
C GLY A 286 -31.66 -15.74 21.38
N ASP A 287 -30.56 -16.48 21.57
CA ASP A 287 -29.19 -15.99 21.32
C ASP A 287 -28.83 -15.96 19.83
N GLU A 288 -29.77 -15.57 18.97
CA GLU A 288 -29.62 -15.55 17.52
C GLU A 288 -29.62 -14.13 16.97
N TYR A 289 -28.78 -13.84 15.98
CA TYR A 289 -28.80 -12.58 15.24
C TYR A 289 -28.53 -12.81 13.74
N SER A 290 -28.99 -11.88 12.91
CA SER A 290 -28.59 -11.80 11.49
C SER A 290 -27.59 -10.67 11.27
N LEU A 291 -26.53 -10.94 10.50
CA LEU A 291 -25.56 -9.96 10.03
C LEU A 291 -25.66 -9.81 8.51
N ASP A 292 -26.05 -8.62 8.08
CA ASP A 292 -26.00 -8.18 6.70
C ASP A 292 -24.68 -7.45 6.45
N SER A 293 -24.01 -7.74 5.34
CA SER A 293 -22.72 -7.14 5.01
C SER A 293 -22.65 -6.80 3.52
N LEU A 294 -22.11 -5.63 3.20
CA LEU A 294 -21.76 -5.22 1.85
C LEU A 294 -20.40 -4.55 1.89
N VAL A 295 -19.46 -5.06 1.10
CA VAL A 295 -18.10 -4.56 0.98
C VAL A 295 -17.85 -4.21 -0.48
N LYS A 296 -17.28 -3.04 -0.74
CA LYS A 296 -16.67 -2.72 -2.02
C LYS A 296 -15.29 -2.17 -1.75
N LEU A 297 -14.26 -2.71 -2.39
CA LEU A 297 -12.90 -2.24 -2.25
C LEU A 297 -12.17 -2.35 -3.58
N GLY A 298 -11.07 -1.61 -3.73
CA GLY A 298 -10.26 -1.78 -4.92
C GLY A 298 -8.91 -1.08 -4.91
N ILE A 299 -8.13 -1.40 -5.93
CA ILE A 299 -6.85 -0.77 -6.24
C ILE A 299 -6.99 -0.13 -7.61
N ASN A 300 -6.88 1.20 -7.67
CA ASN A 300 -6.73 1.93 -8.91
C ASN A 300 -5.32 2.50 -8.97
N GLU A 301 -4.53 2.07 -9.93
CA GLU A 301 -3.15 2.50 -10.08
C GLU A 301 -2.94 3.05 -11.49
N LYS A 302 -2.18 4.14 -11.58
CA LYS A 302 -1.64 4.66 -12.83
C LYS A 302 -0.16 4.91 -12.63
N LYS A 303 0.64 4.43 -13.57
CA LYS A 303 2.09 4.64 -13.59
C LYS A 303 2.47 5.23 -14.94
N THR A 304 3.25 6.30 -14.91
CA THR A 304 3.88 6.90 -16.09
C THR A 304 5.36 6.97 -15.84
N SER A 305 6.17 6.49 -16.78
CA SER A 305 7.62 6.55 -16.69
C SER A 305 8.18 7.03 -18.03
N GLY A 306 9.20 7.87 -17.99
CA GLY A 306 9.79 8.54 -19.14
C GLY A 306 11.27 8.85 -18.93
N GLY A 307 11.95 9.28 -19.99
CA GLY A 307 13.35 9.70 -19.94
C GLY A 307 14.19 9.03 -21.01
N LYS A 308 15.49 8.89 -20.75
CA LYS A 308 16.47 8.29 -21.68
C LYS A 308 16.12 6.84 -22.06
N MET A 309 15.44 6.10 -21.18
CA MET A 309 15.04 4.71 -21.41
C MET A 309 13.72 4.54 -22.18
N GLY A 310 13.11 5.64 -22.64
CA GLY A 310 11.84 5.63 -23.37
C GLY A 310 10.63 5.90 -22.48
N PHE A 311 9.44 5.77 -23.05
CA PHE A 311 8.17 6.02 -22.38
C PHE A 311 7.45 4.71 -22.05
N LEU A 312 7.00 4.58 -20.81
CA LEU A 312 6.17 3.48 -20.32
C LEU A 312 4.93 4.05 -19.64
N TYR A 313 3.82 3.37 -19.82
CA TYR A 313 2.56 3.70 -19.17
C TYR A 313 1.89 2.41 -18.72
N SER A 314 1.30 2.41 -17.53
CA SER A 314 0.38 1.38 -17.10
C SER A 314 -0.78 1.95 -16.29
N SER A 315 -1.91 1.28 -16.38
CA SER A 315 -3.12 1.53 -15.60
C SER A 315 -3.70 0.21 -15.15
N LEU A 316 -3.92 0.09 -13.85
CA LEU A 316 -4.53 -1.06 -13.21
C LEU A 316 -5.81 -0.63 -12.49
N GLN A 317 -6.88 -1.39 -12.69
CA GLN A 317 -8.11 -1.33 -11.90
C GLN A 317 -8.41 -2.74 -11.40
N ASN A 318 -8.42 -2.92 -10.09
CA ASN A 318 -8.81 -4.17 -9.45
C ASN A 318 -9.92 -3.85 -8.46
N ALA A 319 -11.17 -4.10 -8.83
CA ALA A 319 -12.34 -3.77 -8.04
C ALA A 319 -13.04 -5.05 -7.57
N GLN A 320 -13.41 -5.10 -6.30
CA GLN A 320 -14.11 -6.22 -5.69
C GLN A 320 -15.35 -5.74 -4.95
N SER A 321 -16.46 -6.44 -5.15
CA SER A 321 -17.74 -6.18 -4.50
C SER A 321 -18.26 -7.50 -3.91
N ALA A 322 -18.45 -7.51 -2.60
CA ALA A 322 -18.90 -8.67 -1.86
C ALA A 322 -20.16 -8.34 -1.05
N ARG A 323 -21.14 -9.24 -1.02
CA ARG A 323 -22.35 -9.10 -0.19
C ARG A 323 -22.67 -10.42 0.48
N GLY A 324 -23.04 -10.36 1.75
CA GLY A 324 -23.32 -11.53 2.55
C GLY A 324 -24.44 -11.29 3.53
N ILE A 325 -25.14 -12.36 3.87
CA ILE A 325 -26.10 -12.41 4.96
C ILE A 325 -25.79 -13.68 5.74
N MET A 326 -25.60 -13.59 7.05
CA MET A 326 -25.42 -14.76 7.91
C MET A 326 -26.33 -14.70 9.11
N ARG A 327 -26.81 -15.87 9.54
CA ARG A 327 -27.50 -16.09 10.80
C ARG A 327 -26.55 -16.80 11.75
N VAL A 328 -26.40 -16.22 12.93
CA VAL A 328 -25.49 -16.71 13.97
C VAL A 328 -26.32 -17.05 15.19
N LYS A 329 -26.00 -18.19 15.82
CA LYS A 329 -26.52 -18.59 17.12
C LYS A 329 -25.35 -18.71 18.08
N LYS A 330 -25.34 -17.89 19.13
CA LYS A 330 -24.17 -17.73 20.00
C LYS A 330 -22.95 -17.35 19.16
N ASN A 331 -22.02 -18.29 18.96
CA ASN A 331 -20.79 -18.11 18.19
C ASN A 331 -20.74 -18.98 16.92
N LEU A 332 -21.83 -19.65 16.55
CA LEU A 332 -21.88 -20.57 15.41
C LEU A 332 -22.73 -20.00 14.27
N VAL A 333 -22.18 -20.04 13.06
CA VAL A 333 -22.91 -19.71 11.84
C VAL A 333 -23.89 -20.84 11.52
N VAL A 334 -25.19 -20.59 11.64
CA VAL A 334 -26.25 -21.58 11.42
C VAL A 334 -26.62 -21.67 9.95
N SER A 335 -26.67 -20.53 9.27
CA SER A 335 -26.94 -20.45 7.83
C SER A 335 -26.46 -19.11 7.29
N GLY A 336 -26.26 -19.04 5.98
CA GLY A 336 -25.93 -17.79 5.33
C GLY A 336 -25.66 -17.94 3.85
N LEU A 337 -25.50 -16.80 3.20
CA LEU A 337 -25.21 -16.68 1.79
C LEU A 337 -24.11 -15.63 1.62
N GLY A 338 -23.14 -15.93 0.78
CA GLY A 338 -22.08 -15.00 0.38
C GLY A 338 -22.03 -14.91 -1.13
N LYS A 339 -21.71 -13.73 -1.65
CA LYS A 339 -21.39 -13.54 -3.06
C LYS A 339 -20.25 -12.55 -3.19
N THR A 340 -19.34 -12.83 -4.12
CA THR A 340 -18.20 -11.97 -4.42
C THR A 340 -18.04 -11.86 -5.92
N HIS A 341 -17.80 -10.65 -6.37
CA HIS A 341 -17.53 -10.31 -7.76
C HIS A 341 -16.27 -9.47 -7.82
N GLN A 342 -15.34 -9.82 -8.69
CA GLN A 342 -14.09 -9.11 -8.87
C GLN A 342 -13.81 -8.89 -10.34
N VAL A 343 -13.45 -7.65 -10.68
CA VAL A 343 -13.02 -7.24 -12.01
C VAL A 343 -11.60 -6.71 -11.92
N TYR A 344 -10.69 -7.36 -12.63
CA TYR A 344 -9.30 -6.97 -12.79
C TYR A 344 -9.08 -6.51 -14.23
N LYS A 345 -8.53 -5.30 -14.41
CA LYS A 345 -8.21 -4.73 -15.71
C LYS A 345 -6.87 -4.03 -15.64
N TYR A 346 -5.91 -4.53 -16.42
CA TYR A 346 -4.60 -3.96 -16.63
C TYR A 346 -4.46 -3.52 -18.08
N VAL A 347 -3.94 -2.32 -18.31
CA VAL A 347 -3.56 -1.81 -19.62
C VAL A 347 -2.24 -1.09 -19.48
N GLY A 348 -1.23 -1.50 -20.24
CA GLY A 348 0.07 -0.87 -20.27
C GLY A 348 0.72 -0.93 -21.64
N THR A 349 1.89 -0.30 -21.74
CA THR A 349 2.74 -0.34 -22.94
C THR A 349 3.30 -1.74 -23.22
N ASP A 350 3.35 -2.59 -22.20
CA ASP A 350 3.80 -3.99 -22.23
C ASP A 350 2.69 -4.99 -22.57
N GLY A 351 1.42 -4.57 -22.51
CA GLY A 351 0.29 -5.41 -22.85
C GLY A 351 -0.96 -5.05 -22.06
N CYS A 352 -1.91 -5.95 -22.04
CA CYS A 352 -3.10 -5.78 -21.21
C CYS A 352 -3.66 -7.12 -20.82
N TYR A 353 -4.40 -7.10 -19.72
CA TYR A 353 -5.01 -8.27 -19.15
C TYR A 353 -6.33 -7.89 -18.52
N PHE A 354 -7.31 -8.76 -18.67
CA PHE A 354 -8.63 -8.61 -18.08
C PHE A 354 -9.08 -9.93 -17.47
N ARG A 355 -9.69 -9.86 -16.28
CA ARG A 355 -10.40 -10.98 -15.67
C ARG A 355 -11.64 -10.48 -14.95
N ASP A 356 -12.75 -11.17 -15.16
CA ASP A 356 -14.03 -10.92 -14.54
C ASP A 356 -14.56 -12.23 -13.97
N VAL A 357 -14.61 -12.31 -12.64
CA VAL A 357 -14.90 -13.53 -11.91
C VAL A 357 -15.96 -13.27 -10.85
N SER A 358 -16.96 -14.14 -10.79
CA SER A 358 -18.02 -14.06 -9.78
C SER A 358 -18.27 -15.40 -9.13
N SER A 359 -18.61 -15.35 -7.85
CA SER A 359 -18.96 -16.52 -7.06
C SER A 359 -20.18 -16.25 -6.19
N ARG A 360 -20.85 -17.34 -5.83
CA ARG A 360 -21.91 -17.38 -4.83
C ARG A 360 -21.74 -18.63 -4.00
N ASN A 361 -21.66 -18.46 -2.69
CA ASN A 361 -21.34 -19.50 -1.72
C ASN A 361 -20.03 -20.19 -2.11
N TYR A 362 -20.04 -21.50 -2.34
CA TYR A 362 -18.85 -22.28 -2.69
C TYR A 362 -18.66 -22.47 -4.20
N THR A 363 -19.48 -21.82 -5.03
CA THR A 363 -19.52 -22.05 -6.47
C THR A 363 -19.07 -20.81 -7.23
N VAL A 364 -18.10 -20.98 -8.13
CA VAL A 364 -17.79 -19.98 -9.15
C VAL A 364 -18.91 -19.99 -10.19
N LEU A 365 -19.58 -18.85 -10.36
CA LEU A 365 -20.67 -18.70 -11.31
C LEU A 365 -20.14 -18.52 -12.74
N PHE A 366 -19.09 -17.71 -12.87
CA PHE A 366 -18.34 -17.54 -14.11
C PHE A 366 -16.94 -17.03 -13.79
N ASP A 367 -16.03 -17.29 -14.71
CA ASP A 367 -14.66 -16.77 -14.72
C ASP A 367 -14.27 -16.53 -16.17
N ARG A 368 -14.08 -15.26 -16.53
CA ARG A 368 -13.77 -14.85 -17.90
C ARG A 368 -12.46 -14.09 -17.85
N SER A 369 -11.44 -14.59 -18.52
CA SER A 369 -10.17 -13.92 -18.68
C SER A 369 -9.84 -13.70 -20.15
N GLY A 370 -9.04 -12.69 -20.44
CA GLY A 370 -8.47 -12.49 -21.76
C GLY A 370 -7.59 -11.27 -21.84
N ASP A 371 -6.78 -11.24 -22.90
CA ASP A 371 -5.94 -10.09 -23.23
C ASP A 371 -6.78 -9.13 -24.08
N SER A 372 -7.81 -8.53 -23.45
CA SER A 372 -8.82 -7.70 -24.09
C SER A 372 -8.30 -6.31 -24.46
N CYS A 373 -7.25 -6.25 -25.28
CA CYS A 373 -6.94 -5.07 -26.08
C CYS A 373 -7.42 -5.32 -27.50
N SER A 374 -8.50 -4.64 -27.88
CA SER A 374 -8.72 -4.32 -29.28
C SER A 374 -7.41 -3.70 -29.81
N LYS A 375 -6.74 -4.34 -30.79
CA LYS A 375 -5.61 -3.75 -31.53
C LYS A 375 -6.08 -2.58 -32.42
N GLY A 376 -6.75 -1.59 -31.83
CA GLY A 376 -7.38 -0.48 -32.51
C GLY A 376 -6.89 0.86 -31.96
N ALA A 377 -6.31 1.65 -32.86
CA ALA A 377 -6.05 3.10 -32.77
C ALA A 377 -4.71 3.64 -32.22
N TYR A 378 -3.70 2.82 -31.91
CA TYR A 378 -2.31 3.32 -31.74
C TYR A 378 -1.35 2.88 -32.86
N SER A 379 -1.77 1.98 -33.76
CA SER A 379 -0.95 1.51 -34.88
C SER A 379 -0.99 2.39 -36.15
N ARG A 380 -1.81 3.45 -36.19
CA ARG A 380 -1.91 4.35 -37.35
C ARG A 380 -1.03 5.61 -37.27
N ALA A 381 -0.38 5.86 -36.14
CA ALA A 381 0.55 7.00 -36.00
C ALA A 381 2.02 6.63 -36.25
N SER A 382 2.40 5.34 -36.21
CA SER A 382 3.80 4.92 -36.45
C SER A 382 4.11 4.46 -37.89
N THR A 383 3.10 4.32 -38.75
CA THR A 383 3.29 3.86 -40.14
C THR A 383 3.72 4.95 -41.14
N LYS A 384 4.16 6.13 -40.67
CA LYS A 384 4.76 7.16 -41.55
C LYS A 384 6.23 7.48 -41.29
N LEU A 385 6.95 6.73 -40.45
CA LEU A 385 8.37 7.00 -40.17
C LEU A 385 9.34 5.82 -40.31
N ASN A 386 8.88 4.61 -40.60
CA ASN A 386 9.77 3.47 -40.80
C ASN A 386 9.67 2.89 -42.21
N ASN A 387 10.20 3.62 -43.18
CA ASN A 387 10.72 3.02 -44.41
C ASN A 387 12.24 3.07 -44.37
N GLN A 388 12.84 2.33 -43.42
CA GLN A 388 14.23 1.89 -43.51
C GLN A 388 14.35 0.53 -42.83
N SER A 389 14.65 -0.47 -43.65
CA SER A 389 14.83 -1.85 -43.27
C SER A 389 16.14 -2.01 -42.50
N ALA A 390 16.11 -2.58 -41.30
CA ALA A 390 17.09 -3.53 -40.77
C ALA A 390 16.79 -3.88 -39.31
N ARG A 391 17.13 -5.12 -38.92
CA ARG A 391 17.16 -5.69 -37.57
C ARG A 391 15.85 -6.28 -37.02
N ARG A 392 15.37 -7.31 -37.72
CA ARG A 392 14.93 -8.55 -37.07
C ARG A 392 16.12 -9.52 -37.04
N LYS A 393 16.68 -9.76 -35.85
CA LYS A 393 17.48 -10.93 -35.41
C LYS A 393 18.45 -10.46 -34.32
N LEU A 394 18.18 -10.83 -33.07
CA LEU A 394 19.16 -11.15 -32.01
C LEU A 394 18.38 -11.37 -30.69
N LEU A 395 17.67 -12.48 -30.64
CA LEU A 395 17.40 -13.22 -29.41
C LEU A 395 17.90 -14.62 -29.74
N VAL A 396 18.98 -15.01 -29.07
CA VAL A 396 19.51 -16.38 -28.84
C VAL A 396 21.00 -16.24 -28.54
N ASN A 397 21.38 -16.76 -27.36
CA ASN A 397 22.72 -17.01 -26.82
C ASN A 397 23.50 -15.78 -26.29
N LYS A 398 23.66 -15.66 -24.97
CA LYS A 398 24.69 -16.35 -24.15
C LYS A 398 24.52 -15.97 -22.67
N LEU A 399 24.90 -16.95 -21.84
CA LEU A 399 25.45 -16.92 -20.47
C LEU A 399 25.39 -15.59 -19.71
#